data_AF-A0A7Y4XEY6-F1
#
_entry.id   AF-A0A7Y4XEY6-F1
#
_cell.length_a   1.000
_cell.length_b   1.000
_cell.length_c   1.000
_cell.angle_alpha   90.00
_cell.angle_beta   90.00
_cell.angle_gamma   90.00
#
_symmetry.space_group_name_H-M   'P 1'
#
loop_
_entity.id
_entity.type
_entity.pdbx_description
1 polymer ?
#
loop_
_entity_poly.entity_id
_entity_poly.type
_entity_poly.pdbx_seq_one_letter_code
_entity_poly.pdbx_strand_id
1 'polypeptide(L)'
;MSNTLFRALWRFNAVTIAVCGLLGIFVGLYVAYHIARDVFRTNYQAHDIARVEPADTKTPGDPTQPAVQTGFSTGQFIAVRGTTILAAPVIAKQSYDFRYSSKDASSTRNYLFYDRAAGTSRKLLADEKQLILSHSELRPDSDNGTSPPRAMLFHIIEADTNKDGILSSADDMSYALSRTDGSGLTRLDFKGGDSHGQSVSSDGAMLVMFVEDAGAIKAQHIDLATFKVTRTDAIAR
;
A
#
# COMPACT_ATOMS: atom_id res chain seq x y z
N MET A 1 22.33 -27.27 62.74
CA MET A 1 22.57 -26.41 61.55
C MET A 1 21.57 -26.77 60.47
N SER A 2 20.37 -26.17 60.44
CA SER A 2 19.35 -26.52 59.43
C SER A 2 18.36 -25.38 59.09
N ASN A 3 18.31 -24.31 59.88
CA ASN A 3 17.31 -23.24 59.70
C ASN A 3 17.78 -22.13 58.73
N THR A 4 19.09 -21.90 58.61
CA THR A 4 19.67 -20.88 57.71
C THR A 4 19.72 -21.35 56.25
N LEU A 5 20.12 -22.59 56.01
CA LEU A 5 20.13 -23.21 54.67
C LEU A 5 18.73 -23.32 54.08
N PHE A 6 17.75 -23.74 54.87
CA PHE A 6 16.36 -23.82 54.44
C PHE A 6 15.80 -22.43 54.04
N ARG A 7 16.07 -21.40 54.85
CA ARG A 7 15.68 -20.01 54.52
C ARG A 7 16.37 -19.49 53.27
N ALA A 8 17.63 -19.83 53.05
CA ALA A 8 18.36 -19.43 51.85
C ALA A 8 17.80 -20.09 50.58
N LEU A 9 17.52 -21.39 50.63
CA LEU A 9 16.90 -22.14 49.53
C LEU A 9 15.51 -21.59 49.19
N TRP A 10 14.70 -21.29 50.20
CA TRP A 10 13.36 -20.76 49.98
C TRP A 10 13.37 -19.37 49.34
N ARG A 11 14.31 -18.51 49.75
CA ARG A 11 14.53 -17.18 49.13
C ARG A 11 15.03 -17.30 47.69
N PHE A 12 15.94 -18.22 47.41
CA PHE A 12 16.44 -18.45 46.06
C PHE A 12 15.33 -18.93 45.11
N ASN A 13 14.46 -19.84 45.57
CA ASN A 13 13.32 -20.30 44.78
C ASN A 13 12.32 -19.17 44.52
N ALA A 14 12.01 -18.36 45.54
CA ALA A 14 11.12 -17.22 45.40
C ALA A 14 11.65 -16.19 44.39
N VAL A 15 12.96 -15.88 44.44
CA VAL A 15 13.60 -14.96 43.48
C VAL A 15 13.60 -15.55 42.07
N THR A 16 13.93 -16.83 41.93
CA THR A 16 13.93 -17.51 40.61
C THR A 16 12.54 -17.48 39.98
N ILE A 17 11.50 -17.80 40.74
CA ILE A 17 10.10 -17.75 40.26
C ILE A 17 9.71 -16.31 39.90
N ALA A 18 10.09 -15.33 40.71
CA ALA A 18 9.79 -13.92 40.42
C ALA A 18 10.45 -13.44 39.11
N VAL A 19 11.71 -13.82 38.87
CA VAL A 19 12.44 -13.48 37.64
C VAL A 19 11.81 -14.16 36.42
N CYS A 20 11.48 -15.45 36.51
CA CYS A 20 10.79 -16.17 35.44
C CYS A 20 9.40 -15.57 35.15
N GLY A 21 8.66 -15.19 36.19
CA GLY A 21 7.36 -14.52 36.05
C GLY A 21 7.48 -13.16 35.37
N LEU A 22 8.46 -12.36 35.76
CA LEU A 22 8.72 -11.05 35.15
C LEU A 22 9.10 -11.18 33.67
N LEU A 23 9.97 -12.13 33.32
CA LEU A 23 10.33 -12.43 31.94
C LEU A 23 9.11 -12.88 31.11
N GLY A 24 8.25 -13.73 31.69
CA GLY A 24 7.01 -14.16 31.03
C GLY A 24 6.10 -12.98 30.70
N ILE A 25 5.97 -12.01 31.63
CA ILE A 25 5.21 -10.78 31.40
C ILE A 25 5.84 -9.94 30.29
N PHE A 26 7.16 -9.76 30.29
CA PHE A 26 7.86 -9.01 29.24
C PHE A 26 7.70 -9.63 27.86
N VAL A 27 7.84 -10.96 27.73
CA VAL A 27 7.63 -11.67 26.47
C VAL A 27 6.16 -11.56 26.04
N GLY A 28 5.22 -11.72 26.97
CA GLY A 28 3.79 -11.55 26.70
C GLY A 28 3.45 -10.16 26.19
N LEU A 29 3.98 -9.12 26.83
CA LEU A 29 3.81 -7.72 26.39
C LEU A 29 4.47 -7.46 25.04
N TYR A 30 5.64 -8.04 24.77
CA TYR A 30 6.32 -7.90 23.48
C TYR A 30 5.50 -8.52 22.33
N VAL A 31 4.98 -9.73 22.54
CA VAL A 31 4.11 -10.41 21.56
C VAL A 31 2.80 -9.65 21.39
N ALA A 32 2.17 -9.23 22.49
CA ALA A 32 0.93 -8.45 22.44
C ALA A 32 1.13 -7.11 21.73
N TYR A 33 2.26 -6.43 21.95
CA TYR A 33 2.62 -5.20 21.26
C TYR A 33 2.78 -5.43 19.75
N HIS A 34 3.43 -6.52 19.33
CA HIS A 34 3.56 -6.85 17.91
C HIS A 34 2.21 -7.16 17.27
N ILE A 35 1.38 -7.99 17.91
CA ILE A 35 0.03 -8.30 17.41
C ILE A 35 -0.83 -7.04 17.35
N ALA A 36 -0.81 -6.21 18.39
CA ALA A 36 -1.55 -4.95 18.41
C ALA A 36 -1.05 -4.02 17.30
N ARG A 37 0.27 -3.88 17.13
CA ARG A 37 0.85 -3.09 16.03
C ARG A 37 0.38 -3.60 14.67
N ASP A 38 0.33 -4.91 14.45
CA ASP A 38 -0.10 -5.50 13.18
C ASP A 38 -1.62 -5.36 12.95
N VAL A 39 -2.43 -5.52 14.00
CA VAL A 39 -3.90 -5.37 13.94
C VAL A 39 -4.32 -3.90 13.78
N PHE A 40 -3.64 -2.97 14.45
CA PHE A 40 -3.98 -1.55 14.40
C PHE A 40 -3.27 -0.79 13.28
N ARG A 41 -2.29 -1.37 12.57
CA ARG A 41 -1.55 -0.63 11.54
C ARG A 41 -2.29 -0.36 10.25
N THR A 42 -3.28 -1.15 9.84
CA THR A 42 -4.26 -0.78 8.80
C THR A 42 -5.14 -1.97 8.46
N ASN A 43 -6.34 -1.67 7.97
CA ASN A 43 -7.27 -2.62 7.36
C ASN A 43 -6.62 -3.34 6.16
N TYR A 44 -5.92 -4.44 6.40
CA TYR A 44 -5.50 -5.37 5.34
C TYR A 44 -6.76 -6.02 4.74
N GLN A 45 -7.37 -5.38 3.76
CA GLN A 45 -8.19 -6.11 2.81
C GLN A 45 -7.23 -7.01 2.03
N ALA A 46 -7.59 -8.28 1.82
CA ALA A 46 -6.77 -9.27 1.09
C ALA A 46 -6.49 -8.91 -0.39
N HIS A 47 -6.75 -7.66 -0.79
CA HIS A 47 -6.55 -7.09 -2.11
C HIS A 47 -5.19 -6.37 -2.28
N ASP A 48 -4.42 -6.19 -1.20
CA ASP A 48 -3.23 -5.32 -1.17
C ASP A 48 -1.90 -6.05 -1.02
N ILE A 49 -1.85 -7.34 -1.38
CA ILE A 49 -0.65 -8.17 -1.26
C ILE A 49 -0.37 -8.82 -2.61
N ALA A 50 0.87 -8.71 -3.08
CA ALA A 50 1.27 -9.32 -4.33
C ALA A 50 2.70 -9.85 -4.27
N ARG A 51 2.89 -11.14 -4.54
CA ARG A 51 4.23 -11.72 -4.58
C ARG A 51 5.07 -11.10 -5.70
N VAL A 52 6.32 -10.78 -5.42
CA VAL A 52 7.31 -10.46 -6.46
C VAL A 52 7.53 -11.76 -7.24
N GLU A 53 7.14 -11.79 -8.51
CA GLU A 53 7.45 -12.96 -9.35
C GLU A 53 8.97 -13.09 -9.45
N PRO A 54 9.55 -14.24 -9.08
CA PRO A 54 10.91 -14.54 -9.45
C PRO A 54 10.96 -14.55 -10.97
N ALA A 55 11.84 -13.74 -11.57
CA ALA A 55 12.20 -13.91 -12.96
C ALA A 55 12.60 -15.38 -13.17
N ASP A 56 11.83 -16.10 -13.98
CA ASP A 56 12.15 -17.45 -14.46
C ASP A 56 12.58 -18.50 -13.41
N THR A 57 11.68 -18.89 -12.50
CA THR A 57 11.77 -20.22 -11.88
C THR A 57 10.63 -21.12 -12.35
N LYS A 58 10.57 -21.35 -13.65
CA LYS A 58 10.16 -22.67 -14.16
C LYS A 58 11.36 -23.61 -14.04
N THR A 59 11.67 -24.04 -12.81
CA THR A 59 12.44 -25.27 -12.63
C THR A 59 11.41 -26.39 -12.52
N PRO A 60 11.23 -27.24 -13.54
CA PRO A 60 10.34 -28.38 -13.44
C PRO A 60 10.94 -29.35 -12.40
N GLY A 61 10.29 -29.54 -11.26
CA GLY A 61 10.58 -30.67 -10.36
C GLY A 61 10.87 -30.39 -8.89
N ASP A 62 10.62 -29.21 -8.32
CA ASP A 62 10.65 -29.03 -6.86
C ASP A 62 9.25 -29.25 -6.24
N PRO A 63 9.00 -30.37 -5.53
CA PRO A 63 7.71 -30.67 -4.92
C PRO A 63 7.40 -29.81 -3.68
N THR A 64 8.28 -28.89 -3.27
CA THR A 64 8.09 -28.04 -2.09
C THR A 64 7.53 -26.65 -2.40
N GLN A 65 7.39 -26.27 -3.68
CA GLN A 65 6.83 -24.97 -4.07
C GLN A 65 5.53 -25.16 -4.88
N PRO A 66 4.36 -24.73 -4.35
CA PRO A 66 3.14 -24.74 -5.14
C PRO A 66 3.32 -23.80 -6.34
N ALA A 67 3.07 -24.31 -7.55
CA ALA A 67 3.14 -23.55 -8.78
C ALA A 67 2.12 -22.40 -8.72
N VAL A 68 2.60 -21.17 -8.51
CA VAL A 68 1.75 -19.97 -8.56
C VAL A 68 1.43 -19.70 -10.02
N GLN A 69 0.19 -20.00 -10.43
CA GLN A 69 -0.33 -19.55 -11.72
C GLN A 69 -0.82 -18.10 -11.55
N THR A 70 -0.03 -17.13 -12.00
CA THR A 70 -0.47 -15.73 -12.05
C THR A 70 -1.30 -15.53 -13.31
N GLY A 71 -2.62 -15.43 -13.15
CA GLY A 71 -3.53 -15.03 -14.22
C GLY A 71 -3.84 -13.55 -14.12
N PHE A 72 -3.60 -12.77 -15.19
CA PHE A 72 -4.08 -11.40 -15.27
C PHE A 72 -5.51 -11.37 -15.82
N SER A 73 -6.37 -10.60 -15.16
CA SER A 73 -7.74 -10.35 -15.61
C SER A 73 -8.02 -8.86 -15.59
N THR A 74 -8.85 -8.39 -16.51
CA THR A 74 -9.32 -7.00 -16.49
C THR A 74 -10.62 -6.95 -15.69
N GLY A 75 -10.69 -6.04 -14.73
CA GLY A 75 -11.90 -5.77 -13.96
C GLY A 75 -12.96 -5.06 -14.80
N GLN A 76 -14.02 -4.62 -14.12
CA GLN A 76 -15.09 -3.88 -14.76
C GLN A 76 -14.61 -2.49 -15.19
N PHE A 77 -15.00 -2.08 -16.41
CA PHE A 77 -14.84 -0.71 -16.85
C PHE A 77 -15.84 0.21 -16.16
N ILE A 78 -15.31 1.22 -15.48
CA ILE A 78 -16.07 2.26 -14.79
C ILE A 78 -15.80 3.58 -15.53
N ALA A 79 -16.84 4.37 -15.76
CA ALA A 79 -16.70 5.67 -16.39
C ALA A 79 -16.06 6.68 -15.44
N VAL A 80 -15.01 7.35 -15.90
CA VAL A 80 -14.44 8.52 -15.21
C VAL A 80 -15.42 9.68 -15.40
N ARG A 81 -16.16 10.04 -14.34
CA ARG A 81 -17.35 10.91 -14.47
C ARG A 81 -16.98 12.28 -15.06
N GLY A 82 -17.80 12.78 -15.99
CA GLY A 82 -17.55 14.04 -16.69
C GLY A 82 -16.60 13.90 -17.88
N THR A 83 -16.15 12.69 -18.22
CA THR A 83 -15.24 12.43 -19.36
C THR A 83 -15.78 11.32 -20.29
N THR A 84 -15.14 11.17 -21.45
CA THR A 84 -15.39 10.05 -22.37
C THR A 84 -14.64 8.77 -21.96
N ILE A 85 -13.80 8.85 -20.93
CA ILE A 85 -12.88 7.79 -20.54
C ILE A 85 -13.57 6.74 -19.66
N LEU A 86 -13.27 5.48 -19.93
CA LEU A 86 -13.52 4.34 -19.05
C LEU A 86 -12.20 3.86 -18.47
N ALA A 87 -12.18 3.50 -17.20
CA ALA A 87 -11.02 2.91 -16.53
C ALA A 87 -11.38 1.54 -15.96
N ALA A 88 -10.47 0.57 -16.07
CA ALA A 88 -10.62 -0.75 -15.47
C ALA A 88 -9.30 -1.18 -14.80
N PRO A 89 -9.34 -1.75 -13.59
CA PRO A 89 -8.15 -2.31 -12.96
C PRO A 89 -7.70 -3.57 -13.71
N VAL A 90 -6.39 -3.75 -13.85
CA VAL A 90 -5.78 -5.01 -14.28
C VAL A 90 -5.36 -5.75 -13.02
N ILE A 91 -6.04 -6.86 -12.75
CA ILE A 91 -5.96 -7.60 -11.51
C ILE A 91 -5.17 -8.89 -11.75
N ALA A 92 -4.11 -9.10 -10.98
CA ALA A 92 -3.46 -10.40 -10.88
C ALA A 92 -4.24 -11.26 -9.89
N LYS A 93 -4.73 -12.42 -10.34
CA LYS A 93 -5.28 -13.45 -9.46
C LYS A 93 -4.19 -14.47 -9.17
N GLN A 94 -3.93 -14.69 -7.89
CA GLN A 94 -3.07 -15.77 -7.42
C GLN A 94 -3.95 -16.82 -6.76
N SER A 95 -4.17 -17.93 -7.45
CA SER A 95 -4.87 -19.08 -6.88
C SER A 95 -3.88 -19.90 -6.05
N TYR A 96 -4.10 -19.97 -4.74
CA TYR A 96 -3.37 -20.89 -3.87
C TYR A 96 -4.14 -22.20 -3.77
N ASP A 97 -3.59 -23.27 -4.35
CA ASP A 97 -4.08 -24.64 -4.12
C ASP A 97 -3.63 -25.12 -2.72
N PHE A 98 -4.36 -24.69 -1.69
CA PHE A 98 -4.28 -25.33 -0.39
C PHE A 98 -5.36 -26.41 -0.31
N ARG A 99 -4.94 -27.66 -0.06
CA ARG A 99 -5.75 -28.91 -0.06
C ARG A 99 -7.05 -28.90 0.79
N TYR A 100 -7.37 -27.82 1.51
CA TYR A 100 -8.59 -27.69 2.32
C TYR A 100 -9.27 -26.29 2.30
N SER A 101 -8.76 -25.30 1.57
CA SER A 101 -9.41 -23.98 1.43
C SER A 101 -8.74 -23.15 0.34
N SER A 102 -9.48 -22.76 -0.71
CA SER A 102 -9.04 -21.76 -1.68
C SER A 102 -9.20 -20.36 -1.08
N LYS A 103 -8.09 -19.64 -0.89
CA LYS A 103 -8.12 -18.19 -0.63
C LYS A 103 -7.60 -17.52 -1.90
N ASP A 104 -8.47 -16.79 -2.58
CA ASP A 104 -8.09 -15.97 -3.72
C ASP A 104 -7.56 -14.63 -3.20
N ALA A 105 -6.26 -14.40 -3.38
CA ALA A 105 -5.69 -13.06 -3.24
C ALA A 105 -5.68 -12.42 -4.62
N SER A 106 -6.19 -11.19 -4.72
CA SER A 106 -6.25 -10.46 -5.99
C SER A 106 -5.70 -9.06 -5.82
N SER A 107 -4.69 -8.70 -6.60
CA SER A 107 -4.02 -7.41 -6.47
C SER A 107 -4.12 -6.60 -7.76
N THR A 108 -4.28 -5.28 -7.64
CA THR A 108 -4.30 -4.39 -8.81
C THR A 108 -2.87 -4.07 -9.23
N ARG A 109 -2.51 -4.47 -10.45
CA ARG A 109 -1.14 -4.34 -10.98
C ARG A 109 -1.01 -3.24 -12.02
N ASN A 110 -2.12 -2.82 -12.61
CA ASN A 110 -2.17 -1.76 -13.60
C ASN A 110 -3.60 -1.21 -13.72
N TYR A 111 -3.79 -0.15 -14.50
CA TYR A 111 -5.09 0.32 -14.97
C TYR A 111 -5.10 0.41 -16.50
N LEU A 112 -6.21 -0.02 -17.10
CA LEU A 112 -6.50 0.14 -18.52
C LEU A 112 -7.51 1.26 -18.69
N PHE A 113 -7.14 2.27 -19.47
CA PHE A 113 -7.97 3.39 -19.86
C PHE A 113 -8.45 3.19 -21.29
N TYR A 114 -9.73 3.45 -21.54
CA TYR A 114 -10.34 3.41 -22.87
C TYR A 114 -11.09 4.71 -23.14
N ASP A 115 -10.70 5.42 -24.20
CA ASP A 115 -11.41 6.60 -24.67
C ASP A 115 -12.53 6.18 -25.63
N ARG A 116 -13.79 6.35 -25.21
CA ARG A 116 -14.96 6.02 -26.03
C ARG A 116 -15.10 6.90 -27.27
N ALA A 117 -14.57 8.12 -27.24
CA ALA A 117 -14.68 9.05 -28.36
C ALA A 117 -13.62 8.73 -29.44
N ALA A 118 -12.37 8.48 -29.02
CA ALA A 118 -11.28 8.15 -29.93
C ALA A 118 -11.21 6.66 -30.30
N GLY A 119 -11.85 5.78 -29.51
CA GLY A 119 -11.77 4.32 -29.68
C GLY A 119 -10.40 3.75 -29.33
N THR A 120 -9.59 4.45 -28.53
CA THR A 120 -8.22 4.06 -28.20
C THR A 120 -8.11 3.60 -26.75
N SER A 121 -7.16 2.70 -26.48
CA SER A 121 -6.88 2.23 -25.12
C SER A 121 -5.43 2.44 -24.74
N ARG A 122 -5.16 2.65 -23.45
CA ARG A 122 -3.81 2.66 -22.90
C ARG A 122 -3.71 2.10 -21.50
N LYS A 123 -2.56 1.50 -21.18
CA LYS A 123 -2.21 1.13 -19.82
C LYS A 123 -1.60 2.34 -19.09
N LEU A 124 -1.82 2.40 -17.78
CA LEU A 124 -1.21 3.40 -16.89
C LEU A 124 0.30 3.18 -16.78
N LEU A 125 0.68 1.93 -16.50
CA LEU A 125 2.05 1.48 -16.35
C LEU A 125 2.50 0.70 -17.59
N ALA A 126 3.81 0.72 -17.84
CA ALA A 126 4.41 -0.01 -18.95
C ALA A 126 4.35 -1.54 -18.76
N ASP A 127 4.40 -2.02 -17.51
CA ASP A 127 4.29 -3.42 -17.13
C ASP A 127 3.44 -3.62 -15.86
N GLU A 128 3.19 -4.88 -15.48
CA GLU A 128 2.37 -5.29 -14.33
C GLU A 128 3.19 -5.68 -13.09
N LYS A 129 4.42 -5.15 -12.96
CA LYS A 129 5.32 -5.51 -11.85
C LYS A 129 4.99 -4.77 -10.55
N GLN A 130 4.43 -3.58 -10.67
CA GLN A 130 4.12 -2.72 -9.52
C GLN A 130 2.77 -3.09 -8.91
N LEU A 131 2.56 -2.71 -7.66
CA LEU A 131 1.29 -2.87 -6.96
C LEU A 131 0.63 -1.50 -6.80
N ILE A 132 -0.61 -1.37 -7.28
CA ILE A 132 -1.43 -0.17 -7.09
C ILE A 132 -2.40 -0.45 -5.95
N LEU A 133 -2.19 0.24 -4.82
CA LEU A 133 -3.00 0.08 -3.62
C LEU A 133 -4.35 0.80 -3.77
N SER A 134 -4.30 2.03 -4.26
CA SER A 134 -5.49 2.86 -4.40
C SER A 134 -5.30 3.91 -5.48
N HIS A 135 -6.43 4.46 -5.91
CA HIS A 135 -6.47 5.61 -6.79
C HIS A 135 -7.60 6.55 -6.38
N SER A 136 -7.48 7.84 -6.70
CA SER A 136 -8.53 8.83 -6.51
C SER A 136 -8.60 9.80 -7.69
N GLU A 137 -9.81 10.24 -8.00
CA GLU A 137 -10.06 11.30 -8.98
C GLU A 137 -9.88 12.67 -8.31
N LEU A 138 -9.01 13.51 -8.88
CA LEU A 138 -8.77 14.85 -8.35
C LEU A 138 -9.75 15.84 -8.97
N ARG A 139 -10.74 16.24 -8.19
CA ARG A 139 -11.77 17.23 -8.55
C ARG A 139 -11.65 18.42 -7.61
N PRO A 140 -11.98 19.65 -8.05
CA PRO A 140 -12.04 20.79 -7.15
C PRO A 140 -12.92 20.48 -5.94
N ASP A 141 -12.50 20.89 -4.73
CA ASP A 141 -13.26 20.58 -3.51
C ASP A 141 -14.67 21.22 -3.50
N SER A 142 -14.89 22.26 -4.30
CA SER A 142 -16.19 22.88 -4.50
C SER A 142 -17.12 22.11 -5.45
N ASP A 143 -16.64 21.05 -6.11
CA ASP A 143 -17.43 20.26 -7.06
C ASP A 143 -18.26 19.18 -6.35
N ASN A 144 -19.55 19.11 -6.69
CA ASN A 144 -20.47 18.07 -6.18
C ASN A 144 -20.34 16.74 -6.96
N GLY A 145 -19.17 16.46 -7.53
CA GLY A 145 -18.88 15.25 -8.30
C GLY A 145 -19.40 15.25 -9.74
N THR A 146 -19.68 16.43 -10.31
CA THR A 146 -20.22 16.60 -11.66
C THR A 146 -19.18 17.05 -12.67
N SER A 147 -18.19 17.83 -12.25
CA SER A 147 -17.19 18.43 -13.13
C SER A 147 -16.07 17.45 -13.41
N PRO A 148 -15.55 17.31 -14.64
CA PRO A 148 -14.49 16.35 -14.96
C PRO A 148 -13.30 16.49 -14.01
N PRO A 149 -12.69 15.36 -13.59
CA PRO A 149 -11.48 15.41 -12.78
C PRO A 149 -10.35 16.04 -13.59
N ARG A 150 -9.41 16.67 -12.89
CA ARG A 150 -8.24 17.31 -13.49
C ARG A 150 -7.09 16.32 -13.67
N ALA A 151 -7.03 15.33 -12.79
CA ALA A 151 -6.01 14.30 -12.78
C ALA A 151 -6.49 13.08 -11.98
N MET A 152 -5.70 12.02 -11.99
CA MET A 152 -5.84 10.89 -11.08
C MET A 152 -4.60 10.78 -10.21
N LEU A 153 -4.79 10.52 -8.93
CA LEU A 153 -3.71 10.21 -7.98
C LEU A 153 -3.70 8.71 -7.71
N PHE A 154 -2.51 8.11 -7.73
CA PHE A 154 -2.27 6.70 -7.45
C PHE A 154 -1.31 6.54 -6.28
N HIS A 155 -1.56 5.52 -5.46
CA HIS A 155 -0.62 5.03 -4.46
C HIS A 155 -0.02 3.73 -4.99
N ILE A 156 1.30 3.71 -5.18
CA ILE A 156 2.01 2.64 -5.88
C ILE A 156 3.17 2.15 -5.03
N ILE A 157 3.30 0.83 -4.91
CA ILE A 157 4.51 0.18 -4.41
C ILE A 157 5.29 -0.33 -5.61
N GLU A 158 6.53 0.12 -5.72
CA GLU A 158 7.35 -0.11 -6.92
C GLU A 158 8.23 -1.34 -6.81
N ALA A 159 8.69 -1.65 -5.60
CA ALA A 159 9.65 -2.70 -5.33
C ALA A 159 9.48 -3.22 -3.91
N ASP A 160 9.94 -4.45 -3.71
CA ASP A 160 10.05 -5.08 -2.41
C ASP A 160 11.30 -4.52 -1.71
N THR A 161 11.05 -3.59 -0.80
CA THR A 161 12.07 -2.84 -0.07
C THR A 161 12.52 -3.55 1.20
N ASN A 162 11.66 -4.40 1.76
CA ASN A 162 11.97 -5.17 2.97
C ASN A 162 12.58 -6.56 2.65
N LYS A 163 12.56 -6.97 1.38
CA LYS A 163 13.10 -8.21 0.80
C LYS A 163 12.41 -9.49 1.28
N ASP A 164 11.14 -9.43 1.63
CA ASP A 164 10.34 -10.61 2.03
C ASP A 164 9.75 -11.38 0.83
N GLY A 165 9.94 -10.86 -0.40
CA GLY A 165 9.42 -11.41 -1.64
C GLY A 165 7.97 -11.03 -1.95
N ILE A 166 7.39 -10.08 -1.21
CA ILE A 166 5.98 -9.70 -1.26
C ILE A 166 5.87 -8.17 -1.34
N LEU A 167 5.29 -7.66 -2.42
CA LEU A 167 4.86 -6.26 -2.49
C LEU A 167 3.64 -6.08 -1.60
N SER A 168 3.77 -5.22 -0.60
CA SER A 168 2.70 -4.90 0.35
C SER A 168 2.87 -3.50 0.93
N SER A 169 1.88 -3.02 1.70
CA SER A 169 1.98 -1.74 2.42
C SER A 169 3.13 -1.67 3.44
N ALA A 170 3.84 -2.78 3.69
CA ALA A 170 5.07 -2.77 4.47
C ALA A 170 6.28 -2.23 3.69
N ASP A 171 6.17 -2.10 2.37
CA ASP A 171 7.19 -1.54 1.48
C ASP A 171 7.08 -0.02 1.33
N ASP A 172 8.14 0.59 0.80
CA ASP A 172 8.12 2.01 0.45
C ASP A 172 7.04 2.31 -0.61
N MET A 173 6.11 3.17 -0.21
CA MET A 173 5.03 3.67 -1.05
C MET A 173 5.44 4.94 -1.78
N SER A 174 4.99 5.08 -3.02
CA SER A 174 5.14 6.28 -3.84
C SER A 174 3.78 6.81 -4.29
N TYR A 175 3.68 8.13 -4.44
CA TYR A 175 2.53 8.80 -5.04
C TYR A 175 2.81 9.14 -6.50
N ALA A 176 1.81 8.94 -7.37
CA ALA A 176 1.92 9.29 -8.78
C ALA A 176 0.66 9.96 -9.31
N LEU A 177 0.83 10.96 -10.17
CA LEU A 177 -0.26 11.64 -10.86
C LEU A 177 -0.30 11.23 -12.33
N SER A 178 -1.50 11.02 -12.86
CA SER A 178 -1.73 10.92 -14.30
C SER A 178 -2.83 11.88 -14.74
N ARG A 179 -2.91 12.11 -16.06
CA ARG A 179 -4.12 12.64 -16.68
C ARG A 179 -5.27 11.66 -16.51
N THR A 180 -6.49 12.15 -16.71
CA THR A 180 -7.73 11.33 -16.60
C THR A 180 -7.81 10.19 -17.60
N ASP A 181 -7.05 10.27 -18.69
CA ASP A 181 -6.94 9.24 -19.71
C ASP A 181 -5.79 8.25 -19.45
N GLY A 182 -5.13 8.34 -18.28
CA GLY A 182 -3.99 7.51 -17.89
C GLY A 182 -2.64 7.92 -18.48
N SER A 183 -2.56 8.99 -19.28
CA SER A 183 -1.26 9.48 -19.80
C SER A 183 -0.49 10.34 -18.79
N GLY A 184 0.80 10.54 -19.09
CA GLY A 184 1.63 11.51 -18.39
C GLY A 184 1.88 11.14 -16.94
N LEU A 185 1.92 9.83 -16.63
CA LEU A 185 2.18 9.35 -15.28
C LEU A 185 3.49 9.96 -14.76
N THR A 186 3.39 10.76 -13.71
CA THR A 186 4.48 11.49 -13.08
C THR A 186 4.54 11.10 -11.62
N ARG A 187 5.69 10.57 -11.20
CA ARG A 187 5.95 10.25 -9.80
C ARG A 187 6.21 11.55 -9.05
N LEU A 188 5.62 11.65 -7.87
CA LEU A 188 5.86 12.74 -6.97
C LEU A 188 7.07 12.36 -6.10
N ASP A 189 8.07 13.24 -6.05
CA ASP A 189 9.29 13.03 -5.25
C ASP A 189 9.00 13.36 -3.78
N PHE A 190 8.20 12.49 -3.14
CA PHE A 190 7.97 12.51 -1.71
C PHE A 190 8.76 11.37 -1.09
N LYS A 191 9.67 11.71 -0.19
CA LYS A 191 10.35 10.75 0.66
C LYS A 191 9.67 10.79 2.01
N GLY A 192 8.78 9.84 2.29
CA GLY A 192 8.17 9.69 3.60
C GLY A 192 6.66 9.52 3.57
N GLY A 193 6.22 8.56 4.39
CA GLY A 193 5.02 8.61 5.22
C GLY A 193 3.66 8.54 4.55
N ASP A 194 2.70 8.09 5.34
CA ASP A 194 1.28 8.12 5.00
C ASP A 194 0.84 9.56 4.65
N SER A 195 0.00 9.71 3.62
CA SER A 195 -0.72 10.96 3.39
C SER A 195 -1.77 11.15 4.48
N HIS A 196 -1.74 12.29 5.14
CA HIS A 196 -2.73 12.71 6.12
C HIS A 196 -3.96 13.38 5.50
N GLY A 197 -3.97 13.54 4.18
CA GLY A 197 -5.08 14.11 3.44
C GLY A 197 -4.64 14.86 2.19
N GLN A 198 -5.64 15.22 1.40
CA GLN A 198 -5.46 16.01 0.19
C GLN A 198 -6.63 16.99 0.01
N SER A 199 -6.36 18.10 -0.66
CA SER A 199 -7.36 19.10 -1.04
C SER A 199 -7.02 19.64 -2.42
N VAL A 200 -8.04 19.85 -3.25
CA VAL A 200 -7.87 20.48 -4.56
C VAL A 200 -8.48 21.87 -4.52
N SER A 201 -7.73 22.87 -4.95
CA SER A 201 -8.20 24.25 -5.03
C SER A 201 -9.52 24.36 -5.80
N SER A 202 -10.33 25.37 -5.47
CA SER A 202 -11.66 25.57 -6.06
C SER A 202 -11.63 25.77 -7.59
N ASP A 203 -10.54 26.30 -8.13
CA ASP A 203 -10.31 26.40 -9.58
C ASP A 203 -9.83 25.08 -10.23
N GLY A 204 -9.44 24.09 -9.42
CA GLY A 204 -8.90 22.82 -9.86
C GLY A 204 -7.45 22.87 -10.36
N ALA A 205 -6.74 23.97 -10.16
CA ALA A 205 -5.38 24.14 -10.66
C ALA A 205 -4.33 23.50 -9.75
N MET A 206 -4.59 23.43 -8.45
CA MET A 206 -3.62 23.05 -7.43
C MET A 206 -4.13 21.90 -6.57
N LEU A 207 -3.28 20.91 -6.37
CA LEU A 207 -3.43 19.90 -5.33
C LEU A 207 -2.55 20.26 -4.15
N VAL A 208 -3.09 20.20 -2.94
CA VAL A 208 -2.34 20.27 -1.70
C VAL A 208 -2.37 18.89 -1.05
N MET A 209 -1.20 18.30 -0.85
CA MET A 209 -1.06 17.03 -0.13
C MET A 209 -0.38 17.27 1.22
N PHE A 210 -0.91 16.65 2.27
CA PHE A 210 -0.32 16.68 3.60
C PHE A 210 0.43 15.37 3.83
N VAL A 211 1.76 15.42 3.77
CA VAL A 211 2.61 14.23 3.84
C VAL A 211 3.50 14.27 5.06
N GLU A 212 3.72 13.13 5.71
CA GLU A 212 4.72 13.01 6.76
C GLU A 212 6.11 12.81 6.16
N ASP A 213 7.04 13.70 6.49
CA ASP A 213 8.45 13.60 6.11
C ASP A 213 9.32 13.84 7.34
N ALA A 214 10.16 12.84 7.66
CA ALA A 214 11.06 12.83 8.82
C ALA A 214 10.38 13.19 10.17
N GLY A 215 9.14 12.75 10.37
CA GLY A 215 8.37 12.97 11.61
C GLY A 215 7.62 14.29 11.70
N ALA A 216 7.65 15.11 10.63
CA ALA A 216 6.91 16.37 10.52
C ALA A 216 5.93 16.32 9.34
N ILE A 217 4.76 16.96 9.50
CA ILE A 217 3.78 17.07 8.42
C ILE A 217 4.17 18.28 7.55
N LYS A 218 4.22 18.08 6.24
CA LYS A 218 4.46 19.12 5.24
C LYS A 218 3.27 19.21 4.30
N ALA A 219 2.91 20.42 3.91
CA ALA A 219 1.95 20.67 2.83
C ALA A 219 2.71 20.87 1.52
N GLN A 220 2.47 19.98 0.56
CA GLN A 220 3.06 19.98 -0.78
C GLN A 220 2.04 20.54 -1.78
N HIS A 221 2.36 21.67 -2.39
CA HIS A 221 1.55 22.32 -3.41
C HIS A 221 1.97 21.85 -4.79
N ILE A 222 1.11 21.11 -5.47
CA ILE A 222 1.38 20.50 -6.77
C ILE A 222 0.49 21.15 -7.81
N ASP A 223 1.09 21.65 -8.88
CA ASP A 223 0.37 22.17 -10.03
C ASP A 223 -0.19 21.01 -10.87
N LEU A 224 -1.51 20.96 -11.04
CA LEU A 224 -2.18 19.87 -11.75
C LEU A 224 -2.07 19.99 -13.28
N ALA A 225 -1.59 21.11 -13.81
CA ALA A 225 -1.30 21.25 -15.24
C ALA A 225 0.08 20.68 -15.61
N THR A 226 1.03 20.60 -14.67
CA THR A 226 2.41 20.18 -14.93
C THR A 226 2.86 18.99 -14.07
N PHE A 227 2.09 18.65 -13.04
CA PHE A 227 2.41 17.65 -12.02
C PHE A 227 3.70 17.92 -11.25
N LYS A 228 4.10 19.19 -11.18
CA LYS A 228 5.30 19.61 -10.45
C LYS A 228 4.92 20.18 -9.09
N VAL A 229 5.75 19.85 -8.10
CA VAL A 229 5.72 20.54 -6.81
C VAL A 229 6.20 21.98 -7.04
N THR A 230 5.37 22.94 -6.64
CA THR A 230 5.61 24.38 -6.78
C THR A 230 6.02 25.02 -5.46
N ARG A 231 5.53 24.49 -4.34
CA ARG A 231 5.82 24.97 -2.98
C ARG A 231 5.69 23.85 -1.96
N THR A 232 6.50 23.91 -0.92
CA THR A 232 6.40 23.01 0.24
C THR A 232 6.40 23.85 1.51
N ASP A 233 5.35 23.73 2.31
CA ASP A 233 5.17 24.47 3.55
C ASP A 233 5.25 23.51 4.74
N ALA A 234 5.94 23.92 5.81
CA ALA A 234 5.95 23.16 7.05
C ALA A 234 4.66 23.42 7.83
N ILE A 235 4.00 22.36 8.30
CA ILE A 235 2.82 22.49 9.16
C ILE A 235 3.27 22.40 10.62
N ALA A 236 3.10 23.50 11.35
CA ALA A 236 3.35 23.53 12.78
C ALA A 236 2.31 22.65 13.51
N ARG A 237 2.77 21.86 14.47
CA ARG A 237 1.91 21.11 15.39
C ARG A 237 1.37 22.00 16.49
#